data_AF-A0A2E4X2K4-F1
#
_entry.id   AF-A0A2E4X2K4-F1
#
_cell.length_a   1.000
_cell.length_b   1.000
_cell.length_c   1.000
_cell.angle_alpha   90.00
_cell.angle_beta   90.00
_cell.angle_gamma   90.00
#
_symmetry.space_group_name_H-M   'P 1'
#
loop_
_entity.id
_entity.type
_entity.pdbx_description
1 polymer ?
#
loop_
_entity_poly.entity_id
_entity_poly.type
_entity_poly.pdbx_seq_one_letter_code
_entity_poly.pdbx_strand_id
1 'polypeptide(L)'
;MTVVERMRDLLQRERAALRAGDPEQILACASEKEGVLVELIDTELSQAEAQELGDLNRFNGELARGGASLLRAVLGQDRYGPDAQVRAPAHSVIDRQA
;
A
#
# COMPACT_ATOMS: atom_id res chain seq x y z
N MET A 1 -18.25 7.32 -17.65
CA MET A 1 -17.32 7.00 -16.56
C MET A 1 -17.64 7.91 -15.38
N THR A 2 -18.00 7.36 -14.23
CA THR A 2 -18.34 8.11 -13.01
C THR A 2 -17.08 8.60 -12.29
N VAL A 3 -17.22 9.53 -11.33
CA VAL A 3 -16.09 9.98 -10.50
C VAL A 3 -15.52 8.84 -9.66
N VAL A 4 -16.36 7.91 -9.20
CA VAL A 4 -15.96 6.70 -8.48
C VAL A 4 -15.14 5.77 -9.38
N GLU A 5 -15.58 5.55 -10.61
CA GLU A 5 -14.85 4.74 -11.59
C GLU A 5 -13.49 5.37 -11.92
N ARG A 6 -13.41 6.70 -12.05
CA ARG A 6 -12.14 7.43 -12.23
C ARG A 6 -11.19 7.23 -11.06
N MET A 7 -11.69 7.35 -9.83
CA MET A 7 -10.86 7.15 -8.64
C MET A 7 -10.38 5.70 -8.53
N ARG A 8 -11.25 4.73 -8.85
CA ARG A 8 -10.89 3.31 -8.89
C ARG A 8 -9.77 3.05 -9.90
N ASP A 9 -9.90 3.57 -11.12
CA ASP A 9 -8.88 3.46 -12.17
C ASP A 9 -7.55 4.08 -11.72
N LEU A 10 -7.59 5.29 -11.14
CA LEU A 10 -6.40 5.96 -10.61
C LEU A 10 -5.70 5.15 -9.53
N LEU A 11 -6.43 4.57 -8.58
CA LEU A 11 -5.85 3.73 -7.54
C LEU A 11 -5.26 2.43 -8.12
N GLN A 12 -5.82 1.89 -9.19
CA GLN A 12 -5.26 0.72 -9.87
C GLN A 12 -4.00 1.06 -10.67
N ARG A 13 -3.98 2.21 -11.36
CA ARG A 13 -2.79 2.74 -12.06
C ARG A 13 -1.65 3.04 -11.09
N GLU A 14 -1.95 3.70 -9.98
CA GLU A 14 -0.98 3.98 -8.92
C GLU A 14 -0.38 2.67 -8.37
N ARG A 15 -1.21 1.65 -8.15
CA ARG A 15 -0.73 0.34 -7.72
C ARG A 15 0.24 -0.28 -8.71
N ALA A 16 -0.08 -0.21 -10.00
CA ALA A 16 0.80 -0.73 -11.05
C ALA A 16 2.13 0.02 -11.06
N ALA A 17 2.11 1.35 -10.94
CA ALA A 17 3.30 2.19 -10.87
C ALA A 17 4.15 1.89 -9.61
N LEU A 18 3.51 1.73 -8.44
CA LEU A 18 4.17 1.33 -7.19
C LEU A 18 4.86 -0.03 -7.30
N ARG A 19 4.23 -1.00 -7.97
CA ARG A 19 4.83 -2.33 -8.19
C ARG A 19 5.97 -2.29 -9.20
N ALA A 20 5.84 -1.45 -10.22
CA ALA A 20 6.89 -1.24 -11.22
C ALA A 20 8.07 -0.41 -10.68
N GLY A 21 7.88 0.32 -9.57
CA GLY A 21 8.85 1.26 -9.06
C GLY A 21 9.04 2.47 -9.98
N ASP A 22 7.99 2.89 -10.68
CA ASP A 22 8.02 4.01 -11.63
C ASP A 22 7.66 5.33 -10.91
N PRO A 23 8.64 6.16 -10.53
CA PRO A 23 8.39 7.37 -9.75
C PRO A 23 7.62 8.44 -10.54
N GLU A 24 7.78 8.49 -11.86
CA GLU A 24 7.10 9.49 -12.70
C GLU A 24 5.61 9.18 -12.78
N GLN A 25 5.26 7.90 -12.98
CA GLN A 25 3.85 7.48 -12.95
C GLN A 25 3.22 7.57 -11.56
N ILE A 26 3.96 7.29 -10.49
CA ILE A 26 3.47 7.51 -9.12
C ILE A 26 3.11 8.99 -8.92
N LEU A 27 3.99 9.91 -9.33
CA LEU A 27 3.75 11.34 -9.18
C LEU A 27 2.58 11.80 -10.05
N ALA A 28 2.48 11.34 -11.29
CA ALA A 28 1.36 11.65 -12.17
C ALA A 28 0.02 11.19 -11.56
N CYS A 29 -0.04 9.96 -11.02
CA CYS A 29 -1.22 9.46 -10.34
C CYS A 29 -1.58 10.28 -9.09
N ALA A 30 -0.57 10.76 -8.34
CA ALA A 30 -0.80 11.61 -7.16
C ALA A 30 -1.47 12.94 -7.56
N SER A 31 -0.96 13.62 -8.59
CA SER A 31 -1.56 14.87 -9.09
C SER A 31 -2.96 14.67 -9.67
N GLU A 32 -3.19 13.61 -10.46
CA GLU A 32 -4.52 13.30 -11.00
C GLU A 32 -5.54 12.98 -9.88
N LYS A 33 -5.12 12.30 -8.81
CA LYS A 33 -5.97 11.99 -7.64
C LYS A 33 -6.46 13.22 -6.91
N GLU A 34 -5.64 14.27 -6.76
CA GLU A 34 -6.08 15.49 -6.06
C GLU A 34 -7.31 16.11 -6.73
N GLY A 35 -7.33 16.17 -8.06
CA GLY A 35 -8.49 16.66 -8.81
C GLY A 35 -9.74 15.80 -8.59
N VAL A 36 -9.59 14.47 -8.67
CA VAL A 36 -10.73 13.55 -8.48
C VAL A 36 -11.23 13.53 -7.03
N LEU A 37 -10.35 13.72 -6.05
CA LEU A 37 -10.72 13.81 -4.64
C LEU A 37 -11.60 15.03 -4.36
N VAL A 38 -11.32 16.18 -5.00
CA VAL A 38 -12.18 17.36 -4.88
C VAL A 38 -13.58 17.07 -5.42
N GLU A 39 -13.69 16.41 -6.57
CA GLU A 39 -14.98 16.00 -7.14
C GLU A 39 -15.71 14.97 -6.25
N LEU A 40 -14.99 14.11 -5.55
CA LEU A 40 -15.55 13.09 -4.65
C LEU A 40 -16.13 13.66 -3.35
N ILE A 41 -15.65 14.82 -2.86
CA ILE A 41 -16.13 15.42 -1.60
C ILE A 41 -17.64 15.68 -1.64
N ASP A 42 -18.15 16.12 -2.79
CA ASP A 42 -19.56 16.45 -2.99
C ASP A 42 -20.37 15.27 -3.57
N THR A 43 -19.77 14.09 -3.69
CA THR A 43 -20.41 12.89 -4.25
C THR A 43 -20.93 12.00 -3.13
N GLU A 44 -22.22 11.65 -3.16
CA GLU A 44 -22.76 10.61 -2.29
C GLU A 44 -22.24 9.23 -2.72
N LEU A 45 -21.34 8.67 -1.91
CA LEU A 45 -20.83 7.32 -2.09
C LEU A 45 -21.72 6.30 -1.37
N SER A 46 -22.00 5.18 -2.03
CA SER A 46 -22.49 4.02 -1.30
C SER A 46 -21.43 3.50 -0.33
N GLN A 47 -21.87 2.83 0.73
CA GLN A 47 -20.94 2.21 1.68
C GLN A 47 -19.97 1.23 1.01
N ALA A 48 -20.43 0.50 -0.02
CA ALA A 48 -19.62 -0.44 -0.76
C ALA A 48 -18.51 0.27 -1.57
N GLU A 49 -18.82 1.39 -2.23
CA GLU A 49 -17.84 2.17 -2.99
C GLU A 49 -16.80 2.82 -2.07
N ALA A 50 -17.25 3.41 -0.94
CA ALA A 50 -16.35 4.00 0.03
C ALA A 50 -15.38 2.95 0.62
N GLN A 51 -15.89 1.76 0.94
CA GLN A 51 -15.08 0.64 1.43
C GLN A 51 -14.06 0.18 0.37
N GLU A 52 -14.50 -0.01 -0.87
CA GLU A 52 -13.65 -0.44 -1.98
C GLU A 52 -12.49 0.55 -2.21
N LEU A 53 -12.80 1.84 -2.37
CA LEU A 53 -11.78 2.87 -2.60
C LEU A 53 -10.83 2.98 -1.40
N GLY A 54 -11.35 2.86 -0.18
CA GLY A 54 -10.57 2.84 1.06
C GLY A 54 -9.58 1.68 1.12
N ASP A 55 -10.01 0.47 0.74
CA ASP A 55 -9.16 -0.72 0.72
C ASP A 55 -8.08 -0.65 -0.37
N LEU A 56 -8.46 -0.17 -1.57
CA LEU A 56 -7.50 0.06 -2.66
C LEU A 56 -6.41 1.04 -2.24
N ASN A 57 -6.79 2.18 -1.65
CA ASN A 57 -5.87 3.22 -1.21
C ASN A 57 -4.99 2.74 -0.04
N ARG A 58 -5.55 2.00 0.92
CA ARG A 58 -4.80 1.41 2.04
C ARG A 58 -3.68 0.50 1.53
N PHE A 59 -4.01 -0.39 0.60
CA PHE A 59 -3.04 -1.32 0.02
C PHE A 59 -1.92 -0.59 -0.73
N ASN A 60 -2.23 0.44 -1.50
CA ASN A 60 -1.22 1.26 -2.17
C ASN A 60 -0.29 1.94 -1.16
N GLY A 61 -0.83 2.46 -0.06
CA GLY A 61 -0.04 3.02 1.02
C GLY A 61 0.89 2.00 1.70
N GLU A 62 0.45 0.75 1.86
CA GLU A 62 1.30 -0.34 2.37
C GLU A 62 2.43 -0.67 1.41
N LEU A 63 2.17 -0.73 0.10
CA LEU A 63 3.21 -0.94 -0.92
C LEU A 63 4.27 0.16 -0.89
N ALA A 64 3.85 1.43 -0.85
CA ALA A 64 4.76 2.57 -0.81
C ALA A 64 5.67 2.54 0.44
N ARG A 65 5.11 2.17 1.61
CA ARG A 65 5.88 1.99 2.85
C ARG A 65 6.82 0.80 2.77
N GLY A 66 6.38 -0.32 2.19
CA GLY A 66 7.20 -1.52 2.01
C GLY A 66 8.47 -1.24 1.21
N GLY A 67 8.36 -0.49 0.11
CA GLY A 67 9.51 -0.05 -0.68
C GLY A 67 10.49 0.81 0.13
N ALA A 68 9.99 1.77 0.90
CA ALA A 68 10.82 2.60 1.77
C ALA A 68 11.53 1.79 2.87
N SER A 69 10.87 0.81 3.48
CA SER A 69 11.47 -0.08 4.48
C SER A 69 12.57 -0.94 3.87
N LEU A 70 12.34 -1.54 2.69
CA LEU A 70 13.36 -2.33 2.00
C LEU A 70 14.59 -1.49 1.64
N LEU A 71 14.39 -0.25 1.20
CA LEU A 71 15.51 0.66 0.92
C LEU A 71 16.31 0.97 2.20
N ARG A 72 15.65 1.21 3.35
CA ARG A 72 16.35 1.42 4.64
C ARG A 72 17.15 0.19 5.06
N ALA A 73 16.60 -1.00 4.88
CA ALA A 73 17.30 -2.26 5.12
C ALA A 73 18.56 -2.39 4.25
N VAL A 74 18.43 -2.14 2.94
CA VAL A 74 19.56 -2.19 1.99
C VAL A 74 20.64 -1.15 2.31
N LEU A 75 20.25 0.06 2.71
CA LEU A 75 21.18 1.14 3.07
C LEU A 75 21.82 0.94 4.45
N GLY A 76 21.53 -0.16 5.16
CA GLY A 76 22.03 -0.41 6.52
C GLY A 76 21.48 0.60 7.54
N GLN A 77 20.38 1.27 7.21
CA GLN A 77 19.71 2.26 8.04
C GLN A 77 18.62 1.65 8.92
N ASP A 78 18.24 0.40 8.67
CA ASP A 78 17.48 -0.38 9.65
C ASP A 78 18.39 -0.73 10.81
N ARG A 79 18.33 0.13 11.83
CA ARG A 79 18.63 -0.25 13.20
C ARG A 79 17.59 -1.27 13.67
N TYR A 80 17.68 -2.50 13.18
CA TYR A 80 17.44 -3.63 14.06
C TYR A 80 18.57 -3.63 15.10
N GLY A 81 18.40 -2.82 16.13
CA GLY A 81 19.09 -3.03 17.40
C GLY A 81 18.69 -4.38 18.00
N PRO A 82 19.42 -4.88 19.02
CA PRO A 82 19.31 -6.24 19.56
C PRO A 82 17.94 -6.70 20.11
N ASP A 83 16.87 -5.89 19.98
CA ASP A 83 15.52 -6.19 20.47
C ASP A 83 14.57 -6.80 19.42
N ALA A 84 15.08 -7.31 18.30
CA ALA A 84 14.31 -8.12 17.34
C ALA A 84 13.86 -9.50 17.88
N GLN A 85 14.04 -9.75 19.19
CA GLN A 85 13.48 -10.90 19.87
C GLN A 85 12.09 -10.58 20.42
N VAL A 86 11.10 -10.46 19.54
CA VAL A 86 9.70 -10.53 19.96
C VAL A 86 8.98 -11.61 19.16
N ARG A 87 9.08 -12.82 19.74
CA ARG A 87 8.07 -13.89 19.78
C ARG A 87 7.50 -14.36 18.44
N ALA A 88 8.22 -15.28 17.79
CA ALA A 88 7.53 -16.41 17.19
C ALA A 88 6.96 -17.27 18.34
N PRO A 89 5.66 -17.60 18.36
CA PRO A 89 5.12 -18.48 19.39
C PRO A 89 5.79 -19.85 19.28
N ALA A 90 6.27 -20.32 20.42
CA ALA A 90 6.82 -21.66 20.58
C ALA A 90 5.76 -22.70 20.23
N HIS A 91 5.91 -23.35 19.08
CA HIS A 91 5.41 -24.70 18.90
C HIS A 91 6.59 -25.66 18.87
N SER A 92 6.85 -26.17 20.07
CA SER A 92 7.66 -27.31 20.39
C SER A 92 7.27 -28.55 19.58
N VAL A 93 8.30 -29.19 19.02
CA VAL A 93 8.55 -30.65 19.04
C VAL A 93 7.50 -31.56 18.41
N ILE A 94 7.85 -32.15 17.26
CA ILE A 94 7.79 -33.61 17.09
C ILE A 94 9.11 -34.08 16.46
N ASP A 95 9.92 -34.76 17.28
CA ASP A 95 11.00 -35.67 16.88
C ASP A 95 10.53 -36.69 15.85
N ARG A 96 11.29 -36.88 14.76
CA ARG A 96 11.46 -38.20 14.10
C ARG A 96 12.71 -38.20 13.22
N GLN A 97 13.86 -38.60 13.75
CA GLN A 97 14.86 -39.32 12.97
C GLN A 97 15.60 -40.36 13.82
N ALA A 98 15.70 -41.56 13.22
CA ALA A 98 16.57 -42.70 13.50
C ALA A 98 16.26 -43.59 14.72
#